data_AF-A0A7S3SNJ7-F1
#
_entry.id   AF-A0A7S3SNJ7-F1
#
_cell.length_a   1.000
_cell.length_b   1.000
_cell.length_c   1.000
_cell.angle_alpha   90.00
_cell.angle_beta   90.00
_cell.angle_gamma   90.00
#
_symmetry.space_group_name_H-M   'P 1'
#
loop_
_entity.id
_entity.type
_entity.pdbx_description
1 polymer ?
#
loop_
_entity_poly.entity_id
_entity_poly.type
_entity_poly.pdbx_seq_one_letter_code
_entity_poly.pdbx_strand_id
1 'polypeptide(L)'
;ASLKRVAEAAGKHVPWGGLGAGTYTSSTKGCFDVIARTQPLVKSALARALAARESAGVANAAPFAIADFGTADAGTSLPLMRAIVASVREAEPEAPVVVHYEDQALNDWQSV
;
A
#
# COMPACT_ATOMS: atom_id res chain seq x y z
N ALA A 1 -3.68 1.70 -31.34
CA ALA A 1 -3.14 1.24 -30.03
C ALA A 1 -2.78 -0.24 -30.17
N SER A 2 -1.67 -0.71 -29.58
CA SER A 2 -1.30 -2.14 -29.72
C SER A 2 -2.37 -3.04 -29.11
N LEU A 3 -2.51 -4.27 -29.61
CA LEU A 3 -3.48 -5.26 -29.13
C LEU A 3 -3.43 -5.45 -27.59
N LYS A 4 -2.25 -5.29 -26.98
CA LYS A 4 -2.06 -5.34 -25.52
C LYS A 4 -2.84 -4.24 -24.77
N ARG A 5 -2.88 -3.02 -25.30
CA ARG A 5 -3.60 -1.88 -24.66
C ARG A 5 -5.12 -2.03 -24.73
N VAL A 6 -5.63 -2.74 -25.74
CA VAL A 6 -7.07 -2.98 -25.90
C VAL A 6 -7.55 -4.06 -24.93
N ALA A 7 -6.73 -5.09 -24.67
CA ALA A 7 -7.02 -6.13 -23.68
C ALA A 7 -6.97 -5.59 -22.23
N GLU A 8 -5.99 -4.75 -21.89
CA GLU A 8 -5.91 -4.06 -20.60
C GLU A 8 -7.14 -3.18 -20.35
N ALA A 9 -7.61 -2.46 -21.37
CA ALA A 9 -8.77 -1.59 -21.25
C ALA A 9 -10.11 -2.34 -21.09
N ALA A 10 -10.21 -3.56 -21.63
CA ALA A 10 -11.39 -4.41 -21.49
C ALA A 10 -11.42 -5.19 -20.16
N GLY A 11 -10.25 -5.38 -19.53
CA GLY A 11 -10.06 -6.16 -18.31
C GLY A 11 -9.92 -5.32 -17.02
N LYS A 12 -10.28 -4.04 -17.01
CA LYS A 12 -10.09 -3.12 -15.85
C LYS A 12 -10.72 -3.58 -14.52
N HIS A 13 -11.54 -4.63 -14.55
CA HIS A 13 -12.23 -5.20 -13.39
C HIS A 13 -11.94 -6.71 -13.21
N VAL A 14 -10.93 -7.24 -13.91
CA VAL A 14 -10.51 -8.64 -13.82
C VAL A 14 -9.01 -8.66 -13.48
N PRO A 15 -8.57 -9.44 -12.48
CA PRO A 15 -7.15 -9.58 -12.18
C PRO A 15 -6.34 -9.87 -13.42
N TRP A 16 -5.27 -9.10 -13.61
CA TRP A 16 -4.42 -9.25 -14.78
C TRP A 16 -3.24 -10.18 -14.46
N GLY A 17 -3.27 -11.38 -15.03
CA GLY A 17 -2.27 -12.42 -14.81
C GLY A 17 -2.85 -13.69 -14.18
N GLY A 18 -1.97 -14.62 -13.81
CA GLY A 18 -2.35 -15.80 -13.02
C GLY A 18 -2.52 -15.43 -11.55
N LEU A 19 -3.43 -16.13 -10.85
CA LEU A 19 -3.61 -15.97 -9.40
C LEU A 19 -2.28 -16.24 -8.66
N GLY A 20 -1.92 -15.36 -7.73
CA GLY A 20 -0.70 -15.46 -6.92
C GLY A 20 0.60 -15.16 -7.66
N ALA A 21 0.55 -14.68 -8.91
CA ALA A 21 1.76 -14.55 -9.72
C ALA A 21 2.45 -13.18 -9.62
N GLY A 22 1.88 -12.18 -8.92
CA GLY A 22 2.45 -10.82 -8.85
C GLY A 22 2.60 -10.17 -10.23
N THR A 23 1.70 -10.51 -11.16
CA THR A 23 1.86 -10.19 -12.58
C THR A 23 1.73 -8.67 -12.81
N TYR A 24 0.85 -8.00 -12.07
CA TYR A 24 0.71 -6.55 -12.15
C TYR A 24 2.02 -5.85 -11.76
N THR A 25 2.54 -6.13 -10.57
CA THR A 25 3.80 -5.56 -10.06
C THR A 25 4.96 -5.77 -11.02
N SER A 26 5.12 -6.96 -11.61
CA SER A 26 6.22 -7.24 -12.54
C SER A 26 6.14 -6.43 -13.85
N SER A 27 4.92 -6.01 -14.23
CA SER A 27 4.63 -5.33 -15.50
C SER A 27 4.44 -3.81 -15.36
N THR A 28 4.17 -3.31 -14.16
CA THR A 28 3.92 -1.88 -13.88
C THR A 28 5.08 -1.23 -13.11
N LYS A 29 6.31 -1.45 -13.58
CA LYS A 29 7.54 -0.91 -12.95
C LYS A 29 7.50 0.62 -12.72
N GLY A 30 6.81 1.38 -13.57
CA GLY A 30 6.67 2.83 -13.41
C GLY A 30 5.85 3.25 -12.17
N CYS A 31 5.01 2.37 -11.63
CA CYS A 31 4.27 2.63 -10.39
C CYS A 31 5.22 2.78 -9.19
N PHE A 32 6.34 2.05 -9.16
CA PHE A 32 7.36 2.21 -8.13
C PHE A 32 7.94 3.62 -8.13
N ASP A 33 8.21 4.21 -9.29
CA ASP A 33 8.76 5.57 -9.39
C ASP A 33 7.76 6.61 -8.89
N VAL A 34 6.49 6.45 -9.23
CA VAL A 34 5.41 7.36 -8.75
C VAL A 34 5.29 7.28 -7.23
N ILE A 35 5.21 6.06 -6.68
CA ILE A 35 5.12 5.83 -5.23
C ILE A 35 6.38 6.32 -4.51
N ALA A 36 7.56 6.10 -5.08
CA ALA A 36 8.82 6.60 -4.51
C ALA A 36 8.82 8.13 -4.40
N ARG A 37 8.28 8.84 -5.40
CA ARG A 37 8.17 10.31 -5.40
C ARG A 37 7.18 10.83 -4.36
N THR A 38 6.22 10.03 -3.88
CA THR A 38 5.28 10.46 -2.83
C THR A 38 5.82 10.29 -1.42
N GLN A 39 6.98 9.63 -1.23
CA GLN A 39 7.57 9.39 0.10
C GLN A 39 7.66 10.65 0.99
N PRO A 40 8.07 11.85 0.51
CA PRO A 40 8.10 13.04 1.35
C PRO A 40 6.73 13.44 1.89
N LEU A 41 5.67 13.28 1.07
CA LEU A 41 4.29 13.58 1.47
C LEU A 41 3.81 12.61 2.56
N VAL A 42 4.10 11.31 2.37
CA VAL A 42 3.75 10.28 3.34
C VAL A 42 4.49 10.47 4.66
N LYS A 43 5.79 10.82 4.64
CA LYS A 43 6.55 11.13 5.86
C LYS A 43 5.95 12.30 6.64
N SER A 44 5.55 13.37 5.94
CA SER A 44 4.89 14.52 6.57
C SER A 44 3.51 14.14 7.16
N ALA A 45 2.73 13.33 6.46
CA ALA A 45 1.44 12.83 6.96
C ALA A 45 1.63 11.92 8.19
N LEU A 46 2.61 11.03 8.17
CA LEU A 46 2.92 10.12 9.28
C LEU A 46 3.34 10.89 10.54
N ALA A 47 4.22 11.88 10.41
CA ALA A 47 4.63 12.72 11.54
C ALA A 47 3.42 13.41 12.20
N ARG A 48 2.47 13.92 11.40
CA ARG A 48 1.23 14.51 11.93
C ARG A 48 0.35 13.48 12.63
N ALA A 49 0.23 12.27 12.09
CA ALA A 49 -0.56 11.20 12.70
C ALA A 49 0.01 10.77 14.06
N LEU A 50 1.33 10.57 14.15
CA LEU A 50 2.02 10.24 15.40
C LEU A 50 1.86 11.35 16.45
N ALA A 51 2.05 12.61 16.07
CA ALA A 51 1.85 13.74 16.97
C ALA A 51 0.40 13.86 17.50
N ALA A 52 -0.58 13.58 16.65
CA ALA A 52 -1.99 13.56 17.05
C ALA A 52 -2.29 12.43 18.05
N ARG A 53 -1.70 11.24 17.86
CA ARG A 53 -1.85 10.10 18.76
C ARG A 53 -1.21 10.34 20.12
N GLU A 54 -0.03 10.94 20.14
CA GLU A 54 0.64 11.39 21.36
C GLU A 54 -0.24 12.38 22.13
N SER A 55 -0.75 13.41 21.44
CA SER A 55 -1.61 14.43 22.03
C SER A 55 -2.93 13.86 22.58
N ALA A 56 -3.44 12.79 21.97
CA ALA A 56 -4.65 12.10 22.40
C ALA A 56 -4.39 11.06 23.52
N GLY A 57 -3.14 10.83 23.92
CA GLY A 57 -2.78 9.85 24.95
C GLY A 57 -3.01 8.40 24.53
N VAL A 58 -2.99 8.11 23.22
CA VAL A 58 -3.23 6.76 22.66
C VAL A 58 -1.98 6.14 22.03
N ALA A 59 -0.85 6.86 22.02
CA ALA A 59 0.43 6.34 21.58
C ALA A 59 0.78 5.06 22.35
N ASN A 60 1.24 4.01 21.66
CA ASN A 60 1.50 2.68 22.23
C ASN A 60 0.29 1.93 22.85
N ALA A 61 -0.83 2.60 23.09
CA ALA A 61 -2.00 2.04 23.77
C ALA A 61 -3.09 1.54 22.81
N ALA A 62 -3.08 2.01 21.56
CA ALA A 62 -4.03 1.61 20.52
C ALA A 62 -3.31 1.16 19.25
N PRO A 63 -3.91 0.30 18.41
CA PRO A 63 -3.32 -0.04 17.12
C PRO A 63 -3.07 1.19 16.24
N PHE A 64 -1.97 1.18 15.50
CA PHE A 64 -1.70 2.10 14.40
C PHE A 64 -2.18 1.44 13.10
N ALA A 65 -3.28 1.92 12.54
CA ALA A 65 -3.86 1.38 11.31
C ALA A 65 -3.41 2.18 10.07
N ILE A 66 -3.01 1.47 9.03
CA ILE A 66 -2.63 1.99 7.72
C ILE A 66 -3.56 1.35 6.70
N ALA A 67 -4.11 2.11 5.76
CA ALA A 67 -4.96 1.60 4.69
C ALA A 67 -4.41 1.98 3.31
N ASP A 68 -4.30 1.00 2.43
CA ASP A 68 -3.88 1.12 1.04
C ASP A 68 -5.08 0.83 0.14
N PHE A 69 -5.65 1.88 -0.47
CA PHE A 69 -6.86 1.79 -1.29
C PHE A 69 -6.47 1.66 -2.77
N GLY A 70 -6.96 0.62 -3.43
CA GLY A 70 -6.57 0.27 -4.80
C GLY A 70 -5.20 -0.40 -4.88
N THR A 71 -4.95 -1.36 -4.00
CA THR A 71 -3.63 -1.99 -3.81
C THR A 71 -3.15 -2.85 -4.99
N ALA A 72 -4.06 -3.25 -5.90
CA ALA A 72 -3.80 -4.28 -6.90
C ALA A 72 -3.21 -5.54 -6.24
N ASP A 73 -2.05 -6.02 -6.69
CA ASP A 73 -1.35 -7.16 -6.07
C ASP A 73 -0.41 -6.77 -4.91
N ALA A 74 -0.56 -5.56 -4.35
CA ALA A 74 0.22 -4.93 -3.27
C ALA A 74 1.73 -4.77 -3.49
N GLY A 75 2.33 -5.45 -4.47
CA GLY A 75 3.79 -5.51 -4.62
C GLY A 75 4.43 -4.15 -4.92
N THR A 76 3.71 -3.26 -5.64
CA THR A 76 4.22 -1.91 -5.93
C THR A 76 4.21 -0.97 -4.71
N SER A 77 3.24 -1.12 -3.80
CA SER A 77 3.11 -0.29 -2.59
C SER A 77 3.85 -0.88 -1.38
N LEU A 78 4.18 -2.18 -1.41
CA LEU A 78 4.85 -2.89 -0.31
C LEU A 78 6.12 -2.19 0.22
N PRO A 79 7.04 -1.64 -0.60
CA PRO A 79 8.19 -0.91 -0.07
C PRO A 79 7.80 0.33 0.74
N LEU A 80 6.77 1.05 0.32
CA LEU A 80 6.25 2.21 1.05
C LEU A 80 5.61 1.76 2.38
N MET A 81 4.80 0.71 2.36
CA MET A 81 4.17 0.16 3.57
C MET A 81 5.22 -0.28 4.59
N ARG A 82 6.28 -0.97 4.14
CA ARG A 82 7.41 -1.33 5.02
C ARG A 82 8.10 -0.11 5.63
N ALA A 83 8.29 0.96 4.87
CA ALA A 83 8.90 2.18 5.37
C ALA A 83 8.01 2.87 6.42
N ILE A 84 6.70 2.93 6.20
CA ILE A 84 5.75 3.48 7.19
C ILE A 84 5.78 2.64 8.47
N VAL A 85 5.69 1.31 8.37
CA VAL A 85 5.71 0.41 9.52
C VAL A 85 7.01 0.58 10.33
N ALA A 86 8.16 0.69 9.65
CA ALA A 86 9.43 0.92 10.33
C ALA A 86 9.42 2.23 11.15
N SER A 87 8.98 3.33 10.56
CA SER A 87 8.88 4.62 11.27
C SER A 87 7.85 4.60 12.41
N VAL A 88 6.74 3.88 12.26
CA VAL A 88 5.78 3.68 13.35
C VAL A 88 6.43 2.89 14.49
N ARG A 89 7.18 1.82 14.19
CA ARG A 89 7.86 1.01 15.22
C ARG A 89 8.97 1.77 15.95
N GLU A 90 9.63 2.71 15.28
CA GLU A 90 10.59 3.61 15.91
C GLU A 90 9.93 4.58 16.90
N ALA A 91 8.73 5.08 16.58
CA ALA A 91 8.02 6.07 17.39
C ALA A 91 7.12 5.45 18.48
N GLU A 92 6.45 4.35 18.16
CA GLU A 92 5.49 3.64 18.99
C GLU A 92 5.80 2.12 18.97
N PRO A 93 6.88 1.67 19.63
CA PRO A 93 7.37 0.29 19.54
C PRO A 93 6.33 -0.76 19.96
N GLU A 94 5.51 -0.43 20.96
CA GLU A 94 4.52 -1.35 21.54
C GLU A 94 3.17 -1.33 20.81
N ALA A 95 2.90 -0.32 19.99
CA ALA A 95 1.64 -0.23 19.26
C ALA A 95 1.52 -1.39 18.26
N PRO A 96 0.42 -2.17 18.24
CA PRO A 96 0.15 -3.07 17.13
C PRO A 96 0.02 -2.27 15.83
N VAL A 97 0.71 -2.68 14.77
CA VAL A 97 0.57 -2.05 13.44
C VAL A 97 -0.31 -2.94 12.58
N VAL A 98 -1.39 -2.39 12.03
CA VAL A 98 -2.33 -3.09 11.15
C VAL A 98 -2.28 -2.44 9.78
N VAL A 99 -1.98 -3.22 8.75
CA VAL A 99 -2.01 -2.78 7.34
C VAL A 99 -3.22 -3.39 6.67
N HIS A 100 -4.11 -2.55 6.17
CA HIS A 100 -5.30 -2.93 5.42
C HIS A 100 -5.05 -2.70 3.94
N TYR A 101 -5.06 -3.78 3.17
CA TYR A 101 -5.08 -3.72 1.71
C TYR A 101 -6.53 -3.76 1.24
N GLU A 102 -6.95 -2.73 0.51
CA GLU A 102 -8.29 -2.59 -0.04
C GLU A 102 -8.22 -2.51 -1.57
N ASP A 103 -9.14 -3.22 -2.21
CA ASP A 103 -9.33 -3.27 -3.64
C ASP A 103 -10.70 -3.93 -3.91
N GLN A 104 -11.08 -4.03 -5.19
CA GLN A 104 -12.31 -4.69 -5.61
C GLN A 104 -12.37 -6.15 -5.13
N ALA A 105 -13.59 -6.66 -4.90
CA ALA A 105 -13.81 -8.03 -4.42
C ALA A 105 -13.16 -9.11 -5.30
N LEU A 106 -13.03 -8.84 -6.61
CA LEU A 106 -12.43 -9.76 -7.58
C LEU A 106 -10.91 -9.66 -7.66
N ASN A 107 -10.24 -8.78 -6.91
CA ASN A 107 -8.79 -8.62 -6.94
C ASN A 107 -8.04 -9.93 -6.63
N ASP A 108 -6.80 -10.06 -7.10
CA ASP A 108 -5.95 -11.22 -6.79
C ASP A 108 -5.31 -11.09 -5.40
N TRP A 109 -6.08 -11.48 -4.39
CA TRP A 109 -5.65 -11.48 -3.00
C TRP A 109 -4.61 -12.56 -2.66
N GLN A 110 -4.27 -13.46 -3.59
CA GLN A 110 -3.25 -14.50 -3.35
C GLN A 110 -1.83 -14.04 -3.71
N SER A 111 -1.69 -12.89 -4.36
CA SER A 111 -0.39 -12.30 -4.71
C SER A 111 0.24 -11.48 -3.56
N VAL A 112 -0.55 -11.17 -2.53
CA VAL A 112 -0.14 -10.38 -1.36
C VAL A 112 0.54 -11.25 -0.30
#